data_AF-A0A2G9PKU9-F1
#
_entry.id   AF-A0A2G9PKU9-F1
#
_cell.length_a   1.000
_cell.length_b   1.000
_cell.length_c   1.000
_cell.angle_alpha   90.00
_cell.angle_beta   90.00
_cell.angle_gamma   90.00
#
_symmetry.space_group_name_H-M   'P 1'
#
loop_
_entity.id
_entity.type
_entity.pdbx_description
1 polymer ?
#
loop_
_entity_poly.entity_id
_entity_poly.type
_entity_poly.pdbx_seq_one_letter_code
_entity_poly.pdbx_strand_id
1 'polypeptide(L)' 'MPHGSFLLRVKGDSLKDAYIFNGDVVIVKPDSELTNGQIVVAVLEDAAVVKRFFKKEGS' A
#
# COMPACT_ATOMS: atom_id res chain seq x y z
N MET A 1 -6.67 4.25 15.99
CA MET A 1 -5.82 3.48 15.06
C MET A 1 -6.25 2.02 15.12
N PRO A 2 -6.43 1.33 13.98
CA PRO A 2 -6.71 -0.10 14.00
C PRO A 2 -5.58 -0.86 14.70
N HIS A 3 -5.93 -1.95 15.40
CA HIS A 3 -4.95 -2.74 16.12
C HIS A 3 -3.93 -3.38 15.15
N GLY A 4 -2.65 -3.31 15.47
CA GLY A 4 -1.57 -3.83 14.62
C GLY A 4 -1.21 -2.94 13.41
N SER A 5 -1.79 -1.74 13.30
CA SER A 5 -1.43 -0.79 12.24
C SER A 5 -0.15 0.00 12.53
N PHE A 6 0.51 0.45 11.47
CA PHE A 6 1.65 1.36 11.52
C PHE A 6 1.47 2.54 10.55
N LEU A 7 2.28 3.59 10.73
CA LEU A 7 2.27 4.77 9.87
C LEU A 7 3.45 4.73 8.91
N LEU A 8 3.21 5.13 7.66
CA LEU A 8 4.27 5.40 6.70
C LEU A 8 4.17 6.84 6.22
N ARG A 9 5.34 7.47 6.02
CA ARG A 9 5.44 8.75 5.31
C ARG A 9 5.73 8.48 3.84
N VAL A 10 4.92 9.04 2.96
CA VAL A 10 5.05 8.89 1.52
C VAL A 10 6.26 9.68 1.02
N LYS A 11 7.07 9.06 0.15
CA LYS A 11 8.19 9.69 -0.54
C LYS A 11 8.01 9.55 -2.05
N GLY A 12 7.88 10.69 -2.74
CA GLY A 12 7.64 10.77 -4.19
C GLY A 12 6.15 10.77 -4.58
N ASP A 13 5.88 10.93 -5.88
CA ASP A 13 4.54 11.25 -6.42
C ASP A 13 3.93 10.12 -7.26
N SER A 14 4.40 8.88 -7.09
CA SER A 14 3.97 7.72 -7.89
C SER A 14 2.50 7.33 -7.71
N LEU A 15 1.81 7.94 -6.73
CA LEU A 15 0.42 7.68 -6.35
C LEU A 15 -0.48 8.91 -6.46
N LYS A 16 -0.03 9.95 -7.15
CA LYS A 16 -0.81 11.19 -7.34
C LYS A 16 -2.20 10.94 -7.95
N ASP A 17 -2.34 9.93 -8.81
CA ASP A 17 -3.62 9.56 -9.44
C ASP A 17 -4.61 8.95 -8.44
N ALA A 18 -4.11 8.50 -7.27
CA ALA A 18 -4.89 8.07 -6.13
C ALA A 18 -5.00 9.17 -5.04
N TYR A 19 -4.61 10.41 -5.36
CA TYR A 19 -4.59 11.56 -4.45
C TYR A 19 -3.70 11.37 -3.21
N ILE A 20 -2.62 10.59 -3.35
CA ILE A 20 -1.59 10.40 -2.32
C ILE A 20 -0.32 11.10 -2.80
N PHE A 21 0.13 12.09 -2.05
CA PHE A 21 1.22 12.99 -2.42
C PHE A 21 2.45 12.79 -1.54
N ASN A 22 3.61 13.23 -2.04
CA ASN A 22 4.82 13.26 -1.25
C ASN A 22 4.63 14.04 0.07
N GLY A 23 5.00 13.42 1.19
CA GLY A 23 4.85 13.99 2.53
C GLY A 23 3.59 13.56 3.27
N ASP A 24 2.61 12.97 2.58
CA ASP A 24 1.42 12.42 3.23
C ASP A 24 1.78 11.31 4.21
N VAL A 25 0.94 11.14 5.23
CA VAL A 25 1.05 10.06 6.20
C VAL A 25 -0.11 9.10 5.98
N VAL A 26 0.20 7.85 5.68
CA VAL A 26 -0.79 6.78 5.48
C VAL A 26 -0.80 5.82 6.66
N ILE A 27 -1.99 5.36 7.03
CA ILE A 27 -2.18 4.28 8.02
C ILE A 27 -2.20 2.96 7.27
N VAL A 28 -1.29 2.07 7.61
CA VAL A 28 -1.19 0.74 7.03
C VAL A 28 -1.63 -0.28 8.06
N LYS A 29 -2.59 -1.13 7.71
CA LYS A 29 -2.98 -2.29 8.49
C LYS A 29 -2.47 -3.54 7.76
N PRO A 30 -1.54 -4.32 8.35
CA PRO A 30 -1.24 -5.66 7.84
C PRO A 30 -2.51 -6.50 7.82
N ASP A 31 -2.77 -7.14 6.68
CA ASP A 31 -3.87 -8.08 6.53
C ASP A 31 -3.38 -9.32 5.78
N SER A 32 -3.80 -10.49 6.22
CA SER A 32 -3.43 -11.77 5.60
C SER A 32 -4.30 -12.10 4.39
N GLU A 33 -5.49 -11.48 4.29
CA GLU A 33 -6.43 -11.72 3.21
C GLU A 33 -6.57 -10.49 2.32
N LEU A 34 -5.86 -10.49 1.19
CA LEU A 34 -5.97 -9.44 0.18
C LEU A 34 -7.03 -9.81 -0.85
N THR A 35 -7.91 -8.85 -1.15
CA THR A 35 -8.93 -8.95 -2.19
C THR A 35 -8.50 -8.19 -3.44
N ASN A 36 -8.83 -8.74 -4.60
CA ASN A 36 -8.56 -8.09 -5.90
C ASN A 36 -9.16 -6.67 -5.93
N GLY A 37 -8.36 -5.72 -6.43
CA GLY A 37 -8.74 -4.32 -6.52
C GLY A 37 -8.38 -3.47 -5.29
N GLN A 38 -7.97 -4.07 -4.16
CA GLN A 38 -7.51 -3.32 -3.00
C GLN A 38 -6.19 -2.58 -3.26
N ILE A 39 -6.04 -1.40 -2.66
CA ILE A 39 -4.76 -0.68 -2.61
C ILE A 39 -3.96 -1.27 -1.46
N VAL A 40 -2.77 -1.77 -1.77
CA VAL A 40 -1.88 -2.42 -0.80
C VAL A 40 -0.53 -1.73 -0.80
N VAL A 41 0.11 -1.72 0.37
CA VAL A 41 1.53 -1.42 0.49
C VAL A 41 2.29 -2.74 0.41
N ALA A 42 3.13 -2.89 -0.60
CA ALA A 42 4.06 -4.00 -0.72
C ALA A 42 5.48 -3.50 -0.42
N VAL A 43 6.22 -4.24 0.40
CA VAL A 43 7.64 -3.98 0.62
C VAL A 43 8.40 -4.87 -0.35
N LEU A 44 9.13 -4.25 -1.27
CA LEU A 44 10.00 -4.91 -2.24
C LEU A 44 11.44 -4.50 -1.91
N GLU A 45 12.26 -5.46 -1.50
CA GLU A 45 13.66 -5.25 -1.13
C GLU A 45 13.83 -4.01 -0.23
N ASP A 46 14.30 -2.91 -0.80
CA ASP A 46 14.62 -1.67 -0.07
C ASP A 46 13.52 -0.58 -0.14
N ALA A 47 12.37 -0.86 -0.76
CA ALA A 47 11.32 0.12 -1.01
C ALA A 47 9.92 -0.38 -0.65
N ALA A 48 9.15 0.47 0.03
CA ALA A 48 7.71 0.32 0.12
C ALA A 48 7.05 0.95 -1.12
N VAL A 49 6.32 0.13 -1.88
CA VAL A 49 5.52 0.57 -3.02
C VAL A 49 4.05 0.42 -2.69
N VAL A 50 3.23 1.34 -3.18
CA VAL A 50 1.77 1.19 -3.08
C VAL A 50 1.25 0.81 -4.46
N LYS A 51 0.45 -0.25 -4.54
CA LYS A 51 -0.07 -0.80 -5.79
C LYS A 51 -1.49 -1.30 -5.58
N ARG A 52 -2.22 -1.46 -6.69
CA ARG A 52 -3.48 -2.19 -6.68
C ARG A 52 -3.17 -3.69 -6.76
N PHE A 53 -3.64 -4.46 -5.79
CA PHE A 53 -3.45 -5.90 -5.75
C PHE A 53 -4.44 -6.61 -6.68
N PHE A 54 -3.93 -7.53 -7.50
CA PHE A 54 -4.73 -8.50 -8.24
C PHE A 54 -4.04 -9.86 -8.17
N LYS A 55 -4.65 -10.81 -7.47
CA LYS A 55 -4.33 -12.23 -7.54
C LYS A 55 -4.77 -12.74 -8.91
N LYS A 56 -3.79 -13.17 -9.71
CA LYS A 56 -4.07 -14.07 -10.83
C LYS A 56 -4.39 -15.44 -10.24
N GLU A 57 -5.53 -16.02 -10.61
CA GLU A 57 -5.71 -17.46 -10.48
C GLU A 57 -4.67 -18.16 -11.38
N GLY A 58 -4.16 -19.30 -10.92
CA GLY A 58 -2.97 -19.95 -11.46
C GLY A 58 -2.98 -20.13 -12.98
N SER A 59 -1.80 -19.97 -13.58
CA SER A 59 -1.40 -20.74 -14.76
C SER A 59 -0.93 -22.12 -14.32
#